data_AF-A0A0F9VPG6-F1
#
_entry.id   AF-A0A0F9VPG6-F1
#
_cell.length_a   1.000
_cell.length_b   1.000
_cell.length_c   1.000
_cell.angle_alpha   90.00
_cell.angle_beta   90.00
_cell.angle_gamma   90.00
#
_symmetry.space_group_name_H-M   'P 1'
#
loop_
_entity.id
_entity.type
_entity.pdbx_description
1 polymer ?
#
loop_
_entity_poly.entity_id
_entity_poly.type
_entity_poly.pdbx_seq_one_letter_code
_entity_poly.pdbx_strand_id
1 'polypeptide(L)' 'MKFTEHSKVSKKLARYRKAPTKSQRNCSNCVHFNQLNYRNIGEGSCDIVQGIVQSTYTSDFFSPSPEALVRVDEEEFLT' A
#
# COMPACT_ATOMS: atom_id res chain seq x y z
N MET A 1 -2.66 12.11 9.81
CA MET A 1 -3.99 11.94 10.45
C MET A 1 -4.25 10.44 10.57
N LYS A 2 -4.67 9.92 11.74
CA LYS A 2 -4.98 8.48 11.93
C LYS A 2 -6.50 8.28 11.86
N PHE A 3 -6.99 7.42 10.97
CA PHE A 3 -8.42 7.09 10.85
C PHE A 3 -8.82 6.05 11.90
N THR A 4 -9.98 6.22 12.54
CA THR A 4 -10.59 5.18 13.39
C THR A 4 -11.19 4.07 12.50
N GLU A 5 -11.36 2.84 12.99
CA GLU A 5 -11.88 1.70 12.19
C GLU A 5 -13.22 2.01 11.49
N HIS A 6 -14.06 2.84 12.10
CA HIS A 6 -15.34 3.29 11.56
C HIS A 6 -15.22 4.32 10.42
N SER A 7 -14.05 4.93 10.24
CA SER A 7 -13.79 5.93 9.18
C SER A 7 -13.02 5.35 7.99
N LYS A 8 -12.63 4.08 8.04
CA LYS A 8 -11.96 3.39 6.94
C LYS A 8 -12.96 3.05 5.83
N VAL A 9 -12.51 3.04 4.58
CA VAL A 9 -13.31 2.66 3.41
C VAL A 9 -13.37 1.15 3.23
N SER A 10 -14.49 0.64 2.72
CA SER A 10 -14.63 -0.79 2.40
C SER A 10 -13.71 -1.19 1.24
N LYS A 11 -13.33 -2.48 1.18
CA LYS A 11 -12.52 -3.04 0.07
C LYS A 11 -13.16 -2.81 -1.31
N LYS A 12 -14.49 -2.88 -1.39
CA LYS A 12 -15.25 -2.63 -2.63
C LYS A 12 -15.09 -1.18 -3.09
N LEU A 13 -15.26 -0.22 -2.17
CA LEU A 13 -15.13 1.20 -2.48
C LEU A 13 -13.69 1.58 -2.84
N ALA A 14 -12.71 0.97 -2.16
CA ALA A 14 -11.29 1.16 -2.43
C ALA A 14 -10.79 0.50 -3.73
N ARG A 15 -11.66 -0.21 -4.47
CA ARG A 15 -11.31 -1.03 -5.64
C ARG A 15 -10.10 -1.95 -5.36
N TYR A 16 -10.10 -2.52 -4.15
CA TYR A 16 -9.03 -3.37 -3.64
C TYR A 16 -8.94 -4.66 -4.45
N ARG A 17 -7.79 -4.90 -5.08
CA ARG A 17 -7.60 -5.98 -6.07
C ARG A 17 -6.15 -6.46 -6.08
N LYS A 18 -5.90 -7.66 -6.62
CA LYS A 18 -4.55 -8.19 -6.76
C LYS A 18 -3.71 -7.25 -7.65
N ALA A 19 -2.50 -6.90 -7.22
CA ALA A 19 -1.62 -6.10 -8.04
C ALA A 19 -1.10 -6.95 -9.23
N PRO A 20 -0.82 -6.33 -10.39
CA PRO A 20 -0.14 -7.02 -11.48
C PRO A 20 1.20 -7.61 -11.01
N THR A 21 1.59 -8.78 -11.50
CA THR A 21 2.75 -9.56 -11.01
C THR A 21 4.07 -8.80 -11.01
N LYS A 22 4.24 -7.79 -11.89
CA LYS A 22 5.44 -6.95 -11.98
C LYS A 22 5.23 -5.52 -11.47
N SER A 23 4.09 -5.24 -10.84
CA SER A 23 3.74 -3.89 -10.37
C SER A 23 4.40 -3.59 -9.04
N GLN A 24 5.11 -2.47 -8.96
CA GLN A 24 5.55 -1.89 -7.69
C GLN A 24 4.40 -1.20 -6.93
N ARG A 25 3.22 -1.04 -7.54
CA ARG A 25 2.04 -0.47 -6.90
C ARG A 25 1.24 -1.54 -6.17
N ASN A 26 1.73 -1.94 -4.99
CA ASN A 26 1.09 -2.92 -4.12
C ASN A 26 1.17 -2.49 -2.65
N CYS A 27 0.45 -3.17 -1.76
CA CYS A 27 0.38 -2.82 -0.35
C CYS A 27 1.74 -2.92 0.35
N SER A 28 2.64 -3.85 -0.03
CA SER A 28 3.99 -3.88 0.54
C SER A 28 4.80 -2.60 0.30
N ASN A 29 4.49 -1.86 -0.77
CA ASN A 29 5.14 -0.59 -1.11
C ASN A 29 4.26 0.64 -0.77
N CYS A 30 3.21 0.47 0.02
CA CYS A 30 2.27 1.52 0.35
C CYS A 30 2.53 2.10 1.75
N VAL A 31 2.55 3.43 1.89
CA VAL A 31 2.76 4.11 3.18
C VAL A 31 1.65 3.82 4.21
N HIS A 32 0.47 3.41 3.74
CA HIS A 32 -0.68 3.11 4.59
C HIS A 32 -0.77 1.64 5.03
N PHE A 33 0.19 0.81 4.64
CA PHE A 33 0.21 -0.61 4.98
C PHE A 33 1.01 -0.85 6.26
N ASN A 34 0.37 -1.51 7.22
CA ASN A 34 0.98 -1.92 8.48
C ASN A 34 1.00 -3.45 8.52
N GLN A 35 2.18 -4.05 8.36
CA GLN A 35 2.34 -5.51 8.38
C GLN A 35 1.96 -6.06 9.76
N LEU A 36 1.15 -7.13 9.77
CA LEU A 36 0.83 -7.83 11.02
C LEU A 36 1.86 -8.95 11.22
N ASN A 37 2.57 -8.93 12.36
CA ASN A 37 3.63 -9.89 12.68
C ASN A 37 3.13 -11.29 13.08
N TYR A 38 1.88 -11.64 12.76
CA TYR A 38 1.31 -12.95 13.11
C TYR A 38 1.40 -13.88 11.91
N ARG A 39 2.12 -15.01 12.06
CA ARG A 39 2.18 -16.29 11.29
C ARG A 39 1.94 -16.32 9.75
N ASN A 40 1.10 -15.46 9.18
CA ASN A 40 0.82 -15.32 7.76
C ASN A 40 1.67 -14.21 7.14
N ILE A 41 2.75 -14.65 6.47
CA ILE A 41 3.62 -13.76 5.70
C ILE A 41 2.78 -13.05 4.63
N GLY A 42 2.82 -11.71 4.66
CA GLY A 42 2.18 -10.88 3.64
C GLY A 42 0.76 -10.41 3.96
N GLU A 43 0.22 -10.67 5.15
CA GLU A 43 -1.02 -10.05 5.64
C GLU A 43 -0.71 -8.83 6.53
N GLY A 44 -1.63 -7.86 6.53
CA GLY A 44 -1.48 -6.63 7.29
C GLY A 44 -2.80 -5.90 7.51
N SER A 45 -2.70 -4.73 8.11
CA SER A 45 -3.80 -3.76 8.22
C SER A 45 -3.51 -2.53 7.36
N CYS A 46 -4.56 -1.79 7.02
CA CYS A 46 -4.44 -0.53 6.29
C CYS A 46 -5.06 0.62 7.09
N ASP A 47 -4.46 1.79 7.03
CA ASP A 47 -5.02 3.00 7.66
C ASP A 47 -6.28 3.49 6.95
N ILE A 48 -6.43 3.16 5.66
CA ILE A 48 -7.52 3.63 4.80
C ILE A 48 -8.57 2.54 4.57
N VAL A 49 -8.15 1.30 4.32
CA VAL A 49 -9.05 0.20 3.94
C VAL A 49 -9.43 -0.65 5.15
N GLN A 50 -10.71 -0.99 5.28
CA GLN A 50 -11.23 -1.85 6.34
C GLN A 50 -10.76 -3.31 6.23
N GLY A 51 -10.49 -3.91 7.38
CA GLY A 51 -10.14 -5.33 7.54
C GLY A 51 -8.70 -5.68 7.17
N ILE A 52 -8.41 -6.97 7.08
CA ILE A 52 -7.09 -7.51 6.73
C ILE A 52 -6.81 -7.29 5.24
N VAL A 53 -5.63 -6.77 4.92
CA VAL A 53 -5.12 -6.56 3.56
C VAL A 53 -3.90 -7.44 3.31
N GLN A 54 -3.57 -7.66 2.04
CA GLN A 54 -2.46 -8.47 1.57
C GLN A 54 -1.44 -7.57 0.87
N SER A 55 -0.18 -7.76 1.20
CA SER A 55 1.00 -7.10 0.62
C SER A 55 1.01 -7.08 -0.91
N THR A 56 0.53 -8.14 -1.57
CA THR A 56 0.53 -8.30 -3.04
C THR A 56 -0.67 -7.66 -3.75
N TYR A 57 -1.56 -7.00 -3.01
CA TYR A 57 -2.75 -6.35 -3.55
C TYR A 57 -2.54 -4.83 -3.64
N THR A 58 -3.47 -4.13 -4.27
CA THR A 58 -3.42 -2.69 -4.45
C THR A 58 -4.83 -2.10 -4.34
N SER A 59 -4.91 -0.79 -4.19
CA SER A 59 -6.16 -0.03 -4.13
C SER A 59 -5.98 1.31 -4.83
N ASP A 60 -7.09 1.99 -5.06
CA ASP A 60 -7.08 3.32 -5.65
C ASP A 60 -6.54 4.40 -4.71
N PHE A 61 -6.44 4.09 -3.41
CA PHE A 61 -5.81 4.91 -2.39
C PHE A 61 -4.34 4.54 -2.17
N PHE A 62 -3.70 3.86 -3.13
CA PHE A 62 -2.27 3.56 -3.06
C PHE A 62 -1.47 4.86 -3.03
N SER A 63 -0.64 5.00 -1.99
CA SER A 63 0.38 6.04 -1.90
C SER A 63 1.72 5.35 -1.65
N PRO A 64 2.75 5.60 -2.49
CA PRO A 64 4.05 4.96 -2.33
C PRO A 64 4.65 5.28 -0.95
N SER A 65 5.42 4.33 -0.40
CA SER A 65 6.26 4.63 0.76
C SER A 65 7.27 5.73 0.41
N PRO A 66 7.69 6.56 1.37
CA PRO A 66 8.69 7.60 1.12
C PRO A 66 9.98 7.05 0.50
N GLU A 67 10.33 5.79 0.77
CA GLU A 67 11.47 5.10 0.15
C GLU A 67 11.29 4.87 -1.36
N ALA A 68 10.05 4.72 -1.84
CA ALA A 68 9.76 4.56 -3.26
C ALA A 68 9.81 5.90 -4.04
N LEU A 69 9.80 7.05 -3.36
CA LEU A 69 9.98 8.37 -3.98
C LEU A 69 11.45 8.71 -4.27
N VAL A 70 12.41 7.98 -3.68
CA VAL A 70 13.86 8.26 -3.79
C VAL A 70 14.48 7.72 -5.10
N ARG A 71 13.68 7.18 -6.03
CA ARG A 71 14.18 6.62 -7.31
C ARG A 71 13.80 7.41 -8.56
N VAL A 72 13.69 8.74 -8.44
CA VAL A 72 13.50 9.63 -9.59
C VAL A 72 14.30 10.93 -9.38
N ASP A 73 15.63 10.87 -9.21
CA ASP A 73 16.51 12.06 -9.38
C ASP A 73 18.03 11.76 -9.36
N GLU A 74 18.53 10.77 -10.12
CA GLU A 74 20.00 10.62 -10.31
C GLU A 74 20.41 10.25 -11.77
N GLU A 75 19.60 10.61 -12.79
CA GLU A 75 20.01 10.43 -14.20
C GLU A 75 19.71 11.61 -15.15
N GLU A 76 19.36 12.81 -14.65
CA GLU A 76 19.08 13.97 -15.54
C GLU A 76 19.73 15.30 -15.14
N PHE A 77 20.89 15.27 -14.46
CA PHE A 77 21.64 16.51 -14.13
C PHE A 77 23.15 16.45 -14.43
N LEU A 78 23.56 15.68 -15.45
CA LEU A 78 24.95 15.68 -15.95
C LEU A 78 25.02 15.54 -17.49
N THR A 79 24.38 16.45 -18.23
CA THR A 79 24.75 16.79 -19.62
C THR A 79 24.42 18.23 -19.93
#